data_AF-A0A929B587-F1
#
_entry.id   AF-A0A929B587-F1
#
_cell.length_a   1.000
_cell.length_b   1.000
_cell.length_c   1.000
_cell.angle_alpha   90.00
_cell.angle_beta   90.00
_cell.angle_gamma   90.00
#
_symmetry.space_group_name_H-M   'P 1'
#
loop_
_entity.id
_entity.type
_entity.pdbx_description
1 polymer ?
#
loop_
_entity_poly.entity_id
_entity_poly.type
_entity_poly.pdbx_seq_one_letter_code
_entity_poly.pdbx_strand_id
1 'polypeptide(L)'
;MLSDDMLPGYGEPRPEPPQAPPDTRGRGRRIAHISSQILIRFLLAALFYTATGVTGTSAVDGAPTERGTALADECDYVGPLSLSGLGWWWSCDATITWPDGSTQQQPFKFSQLTPENHTTPQPVVRRELDNSGSNIVVDEPVPYAALGWALFIPLIGFTFVGIRLPFIAPGYPNREQCRRARLQVWPPAVLAAGWWLVIAGGLGHGHLTALTYLPMTAIVLGHGVLAAGAWLALLRRRDGYPDREPRVTARNHTRRANALLILGTLGLLAALSTDETARGTLALTAFPLIALGFGLRGHLVSTRIRRLNQA
;
A
#
# COMPACT_ATOMS: atom_id res chain seq x y z
N MET A 1 52.85 -14.63 -59.71
CA MET A 1 53.40 -13.97 -58.51
C MET A 1 52.27 -13.22 -57.81
N LEU A 2 51.45 -13.94 -57.04
CA LEU A 2 50.56 -13.38 -56.02
C LEU A 2 51.11 -13.87 -54.69
N SER A 3 51.33 -12.95 -53.75
CA SER A 3 51.93 -13.24 -52.44
C SER A 3 50.84 -13.73 -51.48
N ASP A 4 51.08 -14.90 -50.91
CA ASP A 4 50.15 -15.73 -50.13
C ASP A 4 50.41 -15.62 -48.61
N ASP A 5 50.89 -14.48 -48.13
CA ASP A 5 51.39 -14.33 -46.76
C ASP A 5 50.70 -13.17 -46.03
N MET A 6 49.48 -13.41 -45.52
CA MET A 6 48.96 -12.67 -44.36
C MET A 6 47.77 -13.41 -43.72
N LEU A 7 48.02 -14.61 -43.18
CA LEU A 7 47.09 -15.22 -42.24
C LEU A 7 47.34 -14.62 -40.85
N PRO A 8 46.34 -13.96 -40.23
CA PRO A 8 46.47 -13.45 -38.87
C PRO A 8 46.66 -14.64 -37.92
N GLY A 9 47.77 -14.62 -37.19
CA GLY A 9 48.10 -15.65 -36.21
C GLY A 9 46.93 -15.89 -35.27
N TYR A 10 46.46 -17.14 -35.24
CA TYR A 10 45.61 -17.65 -34.17
C TYR A 10 46.41 -17.51 -32.87
N GLY A 11 46.16 -16.42 -32.13
CA GLY A 11 46.77 -16.20 -30.83
C GLY A 11 46.43 -17.36 -29.91
N GLU A 12 47.45 -17.92 -29.26
CA GLU A 12 47.29 -18.97 -28.26
C GLU A 12 46.17 -18.59 -27.28
N PRO A 13 45.26 -19.53 -26.93
CA PRO A 13 44.20 -19.28 -25.98
C PRO A 13 44.85 -18.79 -24.67
N ARG A 14 44.56 -17.54 -24.30
CA ARG A 14 45.03 -16.97 -23.03
C ARG A 14 44.63 -17.94 -21.91
N PRO A 15 45.57 -18.37 -21.05
CA PRO A 15 45.24 -19.24 -19.93
C PRO A 15 44.13 -18.56 -19.11
N GLU A 16 43.03 -19.29 -18.91
CA GLU A 16 41.91 -18.79 -18.12
C GLU A 16 42.43 -18.42 -16.73
N PRO A 17 42.15 -17.19 -16.25
CA PRO A 17 42.56 -16.81 -14.91
C PRO A 17 41.95 -17.80 -13.91
N PRO A 18 42.71 -18.22 -12.87
CA PRO A 18 42.25 -19.18 -11.89
C PRO A 18 40.90 -18.72 -11.31
N GLN A 19 39.90 -19.59 -11.37
CA GLN A 19 38.56 -19.30 -10.87
C GLN A 19 38.68 -18.92 -9.39
N ALA A 20 38.23 -17.71 -9.06
CA ALA A 20 38.20 -17.25 -7.68
C ALA A 20 37.34 -18.21 -6.83
N PRO A 21 37.76 -18.52 -5.58
CA PRO A 21 37.00 -19.40 -4.72
C PRO A 21 35.57 -18.86 -4.52
N PRO A 22 34.55 -19.73 -4.45
CA PRO A 22 33.16 -19.31 -4.34
C PRO A 22 32.94 -18.45 -3.09
N ASP A 23 32.36 -17.27 -3.27
CA ASP A 23 32.05 -16.33 -2.17
C ASP A 23 30.93 -16.88 -1.28
N THR A 24 31.34 -17.60 -0.21
CA THR A 24 30.43 -18.16 0.79
C THR A 24 29.72 -17.08 1.61
N ARG A 25 30.32 -15.89 1.79
CA ARG A 25 29.70 -14.76 2.50
C ARG A 25 28.56 -14.15 1.67
N GLY A 26 28.69 -14.14 0.36
CA GLY A 26 27.63 -13.71 -0.56
C GLY A 26 26.36 -14.56 -0.47
N ARG A 27 26.51 -15.89 -0.31
CA ARG A 27 25.38 -16.83 -0.23
C ARG A 27 24.52 -16.61 1.03
N GLY A 28 25.14 -16.45 2.20
CA GLY A 28 24.42 -16.23 3.46
C GLY A 28 23.60 -14.94 3.44
N ARG A 29 24.17 -13.84 2.95
CA ARG A 29 23.46 -12.56 2.80
C ARG A 29 22.29 -12.65 1.83
N ARG A 30 22.44 -13.40 0.73
CA ARG A 30 21.36 -13.60 -0.24
C ARG A 30 20.19 -14.36 0.37
N ILE A 31 20.47 -15.43 1.13
CA ILE A 31 19.44 -16.21 1.83
C ILE A 31 18.71 -15.32 2.85
N ALA A 32 19.43 -14.60 3.71
CA ALA A 32 18.84 -13.69 4.69
C ALA A 32 17.95 -12.60 4.04
N HIS A 33 18.36 -12.07 2.88
CA HIS A 33 17.57 -11.11 2.12
C HIS A 33 16.28 -11.73 1.54
N ILE A 34 16.37 -12.94 0.96
CA ILE A 34 15.21 -13.64 0.42
C ILE A 34 14.24 -14.00 1.56
N SER A 35 14.75 -14.55 2.67
CA SER A 35 13.93 -14.92 3.83
C SER A 35 13.23 -13.70 4.45
N SER A 36 13.92 -12.56 4.59
CA SER A 36 13.29 -11.34 5.12
C SER A 36 12.21 -10.80 4.16
N GLN A 37 12.42 -10.86 2.85
CA GLN A 37 11.40 -10.49 1.86
C GLN A 37 10.17 -11.38 1.92
N ILE A 38 10.34 -12.70 2.06
CA ILE A 38 9.23 -13.65 2.22
C ILE A 38 8.47 -13.36 3.51
N LEU A 39 9.19 -13.19 4.63
CA LEU A 39 8.59 -12.90 5.93
C LEU A 39 7.77 -11.60 5.91
N ILE A 40 8.32 -10.51 5.35
CA ILE A 40 7.61 -9.23 5.24
C ILE A 40 6.33 -9.37 4.41
N ARG A 41 6.39 -10.11 3.30
CA ARG A 41 5.20 -10.35 2.46
C ARG A 41 4.14 -11.17 3.17
N PHE A 42 4.56 -12.18 3.92
CA PHE A 42 3.65 -12.99 4.74
C PHE A 42 2.99 -12.14 5.83
N LEU A 43 3.76 -11.33 6.55
CA LEU A 43 3.23 -10.42 7.58
C LEU A 43 2.26 -9.38 6.99
N LEU A 44 2.59 -8.80 5.84
CA LEU A 44 1.70 -7.89 5.12
C LEU A 44 0.41 -8.59 4.71
N ALA A 45 0.49 -9.81 4.16
CA ALA A 45 -0.67 -10.60 3.76
C ALA A 45 -1.56 -10.98 4.96
N ALA A 46 -0.96 -11.33 6.11
CA ALA A 46 -1.69 -11.66 7.33
C ALA A 46 -2.36 -10.42 7.95
N LEU A 47 -1.65 -9.29 8.06
CA LEU A 47 -2.23 -8.01 8.51
C LEU A 47 -3.40 -7.60 7.60
N PHE A 48 -3.21 -7.80 6.30
CA PHE A 48 -4.19 -7.50 5.28
C PHE A 48 -5.45 -8.39 5.40
N TYR A 49 -5.29 -9.71 5.51
CA TYR A 49 -6.41 -10.64 5.75
C TYR A 49 -7.22 -10.26 7.00
N THR A 50 -6.53 -9.81 8.05
CA THR A 50 -7.16 -9.34 9.29
C THR A 50 -7.97 -8.08 9.07
N ALA A 51 -7.40 -7.07 8.40
CA ALA A 51 -8.09 -5.82 8.14
C ALA A 51 -9.38 -6.07 7.34
N THR A 52 -9.35 -6.97 6.36
CA THR A 52 -10.52 -7.36 5.56
C THR A 52 -11.58 -8.11 6.39
N GLY A 53 -11.16 -8.98 7.29
CA GLY A 53 -12.07 -9.66 8.22
C GLY A 53 -12.74 -8.69 9.20
N VAL A 54 -11.94 -7.84 9.85
CA VAL A 54 -12.41 -6.86 10.85
C VAL A 54 -13.30 -5.78 10.25
N THR A 55 -13.02 -5.37 9.01
CA THR A 55 -13.83 -4.32 8.35
C THR A 55 -15.14 -4.84 7.79
N GLY A 56 -15.51 -6.10 8.05
CA GLY A 56 -16.83 -6.63 7.71
C GLY A 56 -17.06 -6.76 6.20
N THR A 57 -16.01 -6.96 5.41
CA THR A 57 -16.10 -6.99 3.94
C THR A 57 -17.06 -8.04 3.37
N SER A 58 -17.42 -9.06 4.15
CA SER A 58 -18.43 -10.08 3.79
C SER A 58 -19.84 -9.78 4.36
N ALA A 59 -20.01 -8.66 5.06
CA ALA A 59 -21.18 -8.35 5.89
C ALA A 59 -22.05 -7.20 5.36
N VAL A 60 -21.55 -6.39 4.42
CA VAL A 60 -22.21 -5.12 4.05
C VAL A 60 -23.04 -5.22 2.77
N ASP A 61 -22.74 -6.19 1.91
CA ASP A 61 -23.46 -6.37 0.64
C ASP A 61 -24.74 -7.20 0.85
N GLY A 62 -25.85 -6.74 0.29
CA GLY A 62 -27.17 -7.37 0.39
C GLY A 62 -28.16 -6.58 1.24
N ALA A 63 -29.41 -6.52 0.79
CA ALA A 63 -30.49 -5.92 1.58
C ALA A 63 -30.78 -6.79 2.81
N PRO A 64 -31.05 -6.19 3.99
CA PRO A 64 -31.53 -6.96 5.13
C PRO A 64 -32.82 -7.70 4.76
N THR A 65 -32.80 -9.03 4.79
CA THR A 65 -33.98 -9.87 4.55
C THR A 65 -34.77 -10.12 5.82
N GLU A 66 -34.07 -10.13 6.97
CA GLU A 66 -34.65 -10.36 8.28
C GLU A 66 -33.88 -9.57 9.35
N ARG A 67 -34.57 -9.17 10.42
CA ARG A 67 -34.01 -8.42 11.55
C ARG A 67 -34.31 -9.16 12.84
N GLY A 68 -33.31 -9.31 13.71
CA GLY A 68 -33.46 -9.99 15.01
C GLY A 68 -32.60 -9.33 16.08
N THR A 69 -32.49 -9.99 17.23
CA THR A 69 -31.59 -9.58 18.31
C THR A 69 -30.66 -10.73 18.70
N ALA A 70 -29.37 -10.45 18.88
CA ALA A 70 -28.39 -11.43 19.34
C ALA A 70 -27.97 -11.11 20.77
N LEU A 71 -27.93 -12.14 21.62
CA LEU A 71 -27.34 -12.08 22.95
C LEU A 71 -26.10 -12.97 22.97
N ALA A 72 -24.97 -12.44 23.43
CA ALA A 72 -23.73 -13.20 23.51
C ALA A 72 -23.79 -14.22 24.67
N ASP A 73 -23.39 -15.46 24.40
CA ASP A 73 -23.41 -16.58 25.34
C ASP A 73 -22.01 -16.82 25.93
N GLU A 74 -21.06 -17.24 25.10
CA GLU A 74 -19.66 -17.48 25.47
C GLU A 74 -18.74 -16.68 24.55
N CYS A 75 -17.80 -15.93 25.14
CA CYS A 75 -16.87 -15.07 24.41
C CYS A 75 -15.43 -15.46 24.69
N ASP A 76 -14.73 -15.89 23.65
CA ASP A 76 -13.31 -16.18 23.67
C ASP A 76 -12.48 -14.99 23.22
N TYR A 77 -11.40 -14.71 23.95
CA TYR A 77 -10.40 -13.74 23.54
C TYR A 77 -9.39 -14.39 22.60
N VAL A 78 -9.34 -13.94 21.36
CA VAL A 78 -8.51 -14.52 20.29
C VAL A 78 -7.40 -13.54 19.90
N GLY A 79 -6.14 -13.99 19.93
CA GLY A 79 -4.98 -13.21 19.49
C GLY A 79 -3.65 -13.70 20.06
N PRO A 80 -2.51 -13.04 19.73
CA PRO A 80 -2.35 -12.01 18.71
C PRO A 80 -2.23 -12.57 17.27
N LEU A 81 -2.14 -13.89 17.12
CA LEU A 81 -2.06 -14.63 15.85
C LEU A 81 -3.07 -15.78 15.88
N SER A 82 -4.02 -15.79 14.96
CA SER A 82 -4.95 -16.93 14.79
C SER A 82 -5.37 -17.12 13.34
N LEU A 83 -6.19 -18.14 13.07
CA LEU A 83 -6.76 -18.39 11.74
C LEU A 83 -7.65 -17.25 11.23
N SER A 84 -8.09 -16.36 12.13
CA SER A 84 -8.85 -15.16 11.77
C SER A 84 -7.96 -13.94 11.51
N GLY A 85 -6.64 -14.00 11.80
CA GLY A 85 -5.68 -12.95 11.43
C GLY A 85 -4.61 -12.61 12.49
N LEU A 86 -4.14 -11.36 12.45
CA LEU A 86 -3.20 -10.69 13.35
C LEU A 86 -3.92 -9.60 14.15
N GLY A 87 -3.88 -9.69 15.47
CA GLY A 87 -4.54 -8.74 16.38
C GLY A 87 -5.26 -9.45 17.51
N TRP A 88 -6.00 -8.67 18.29
CA TRP A 88 -6.81 -9.16 19.39
C TRP A 88 -8.27 -8.82 19.14
N TRP A 89 -9.15 -9.80 19.27
CA TRP A 89 -10.59 -9.62 19.14
C TRP A 89 -11.35 -10.64 19.97
N TRP A 90 -12.63 -10.38 20.16
CA TRP A 90 -13.56 -11.32 20.73
C TRP A 90 -14.18 -12.19 19.63
N SER A 91 -14.33 -13.48 19.91
CA SER A 91 -15.17 -14.40 19.17
C SER A 91 -16.25 -14.88 20.13
N CYS A 92 -17.50 -14.52 19.88
CA CYS A 92 -18.60 -14.86 20.77
C CYS A 92 -19.59 -15.77 20.07
N ASP A 93 -19.94 -16.89 20.69
CA ASP A 93 -21.15 -17.61 20.34
C ASP A 93 -22.35 -16.82 20.86
N ALA A 94 -23.39 -16.69 20.05
CA ALA A 94 -24.56 -15.91 20.42
C ALA A 94 -25.85 -16.60 19.99
N THR A 95 -26.87 -16.45 20.82
CA THR A 95 -28.23 -16.86 20.52
C THR A 95 -28.98 -15.69 19.91
N ILE A 96 -29.39 -15.87 18.65
CA ILE A 96 -30.19 -14.92 17.89
C ILE A 96 -31.66 -15.25 18.09
N THR A 97 -32.47 -14.25 18.41
CA THR A 97 -33.93 -14.35 18.48
C THR A 97 -34.54 -13.56 17.33
N TRP A 98 -35.34 -14.24 16.52
CA TRP A 98 -36.04 -13.66 15.38
C TRP A 98 -37.45 -13.18 15.76
N PRO A 99 -38.12 -12.36 14.92
CA PRO A 99 -39.45 -11.83 15.22
C PRO A 99 -40.55 -12.88 15.36
N ASP A 100 -40.36 -14.06 14.75
CA ASP A 100 -41.26 -15.21 14.86
C ASP A 100 -41.07 -16.01 16.17
N GLY A 101 -40.12 -15.60 17.02
CA GLY A 101 -39.75 -16.27 18.26
C GLY A 101 -38.82 -17.46 18.07
N SER A 102 -38.43 -17.78 16.84
CA SER A 102 -37.41 -18.80 16.59
C SER A 102 -36.04 -18.32 17.07
N THR A 103 -35.21 -19.27 17.49
CA THR A 103 -33.85 -19.00 17.95
C THR A 103 -32.83 -19.77 17.13
N GLN A 104 -31.66 -19.15 16.91
CA GLN A 104 -30.55 -19.75 16.20
C GLN A 104 -29.23 -19.38 16.90
N GLN A 105 -28.35 -20.35 17.12
CA GLN A 105 -27.00 -20.09 17.60
C GLN A 105 -26.05 -19.83 16.43
N GLN A 106 -25.21 -18.81 16.56
CA GLN A 106 -24.19 -18.49 15.57
C GLN A 106 -22.95 -17.83 16.20
N PRO A 107 -21.73 -18.21 15.76
CA PRO A 107 -20.51 -17.51 16.15
C PRO A 107 -20.40 -16.14 15.46
N PHE A 108 -20.20 -15.10 16.26
CA PHE A 108 -19.84 -13.75 15.84
C PHE A 108 -18.33 -13.53 16.05
N LYS A 109 -17.64 -13.16 14.97
CA LYS A 109 -16.17 -12.97 14.96
C LYS A 109 -15.81 -11.49 14.90
N PHE A 110 -14.52 -11.20 15.09
CA PHE A 110 -13.94 -9.86 14.94
C PHE A 110 -14.54 -8.80 15.87
N SER A 111 -14.92 -9.20 17.08
CA SER A 111 -15.54 -8.31 18.07
C SER A 111 -16.86 -7.67 17.60
N GLN A 112 -17.59 -8.31 16.67
CA GLN A 112 -18.96 -7.88 16.36
C GLN A 112 -19.84 -7.94 17.62
N LEU A 113 -19.59 -8.93 18.47
CA LEU A 113 -20.09 -8.98 19.84
C LEU A 113 -18.92 -9.01 20.81
N THR A 114 -19.17 -8.59 22.03
CA THR A 114 -18.23 -8.49 23.13
C THR A 114 -18.86 -9.05 24.41
N PRO A 115 -18.09 -9.29 25.48
CA PRO A 115 -18.63 -9.76 26.76
C PRO A 115 -19.71 -8.84 27.36
N GLU A 116 -19.74 -7.55 26.99
CA GLU A 116 -20.79 -6.61 27.42
C GLU A 116 -22.17 -6.97 26.84
N ASN A 117 -22.21 -7.72 25.74
CA ASN A 117 -23.44 -8.13 25.06
C ASN A 117 -24.08 -9.39 25.68
N HIS A 118 -23.59 -9.87 26.82
CA HIS A 118 -24.21 -10.94 27.61
C HIS A 118 -25.49 -10.49 28.32
N THR A 119 -25.61 -9.19 28.60
CA THR A 119 -26.76 -8.60 29.29
C THR A 119 -27.55 -7.64 28.42
N THR A 120 -26.95 -7.21 27.30
CA THR A 120 -27.53 -6.22 26.40
C THR A 120 -27.59 -6.80 24.99
N PRO A 121 -28.78 -7.26 24.55
CA PRO A 121 -28.97 -7.77 23.19
C PRO A 121 -28.60 -6.71 22.15
N GLN A 122 -27.93 -7.12 21.07
CA GLN A 122 -27.60 -6.25 19.94
C GLN A 122 -28.50 -6.54 18.74
N PRO A 123 -28.90 -5.53 17.96
CA PRO A 123 -29.67 -5.76 16.75
C PRO A 123 -28.79 -6.48 15.72
N VAL A 124 -29.36 -7.48 15.06
CA VAL A 124 -28.70 -8.21 13.97
C VAL A 124 -29.57 -8.24 12.74
N VAL A 125 -28.93 -8.36 11.58
CA VAL A 125 -29.59 -8.51 10.29
C VAL A 125 -29.12 -9.76 9.58
N ARG A 126 -30.06 -10.51 9.03
CA ARG A 126 -29.78 -11.53 8.00
C ARG A 126 -29.71 -10.81 6.66
N ARG A 127 -28.64 -11.07 5.92
CA ARG A 127 -28.43 -10.57 4.55
C ARG A 127 -28.20 -11.76 3.63
N GLU A 128 -28.95 -11.83 2.55
CA GLU A 128 -28.68 -12.79 1.48
C GLU A 128 -27.61 -12.23 0.56
N LEU A 129 -26.54 -13.00 0.36
CA LEU A 129 -25.52 -12.69 -0.62
C LEU A 129 -25.76 -13.48 -1.90
N ASP A 130 -25.68 -12.79 -3.04
CA ASP A 130 -25.78 -13.40 -4.36
C ASP A 130 -24.75 -14.54 -4.47
N ASN A 131 -25.24 -15.79 -4.46
CA ASN A 131 -24.47 -17.04 -4.62
C ASN A 131 -23.58 -17.50 -3.44
N SER A 132 -23.64 -16.84 -2.26
CA SER A 132 -22.79 -17.24 -1.11
C SER A 132 -23.56 -17.59 0.18
N GLY A 133 -24.91 -17.61 0.10
CA GLY A 133 -25.78 -17.97 1.21
C GLY A 133 -26.24 -16.75 2.01
N SER A 134 -26.76 -16.97 3.22
CA SER A 134 -27.13 -15.90 4.14
C SER A 134 -26.02 -15.65 5.15
N ASN A 135 -25.67 -14.39 5.38
CA ASN A 135 -24.80 -13.97 6.47
C ASN A 135 -25.62 -13.23 7.53
N ILE A 136 -25.30 -13.45 8.81
CA ILE A 136 -25.96 -12.77 9.93
C ILE A 136 -24.90 -11.95 10.65
N VAL A 137 -25.18 -10.65 10.77
CA VAL A 137 -24.21 -9.65 11.21
C VAL A 137 -24.89 -8.64 12.12
N VAL A 138 -24.13 -8.00 13.00
CA VAL A 138 -24.65 -6.91 13.84
C VAL A 138 -25.06 -5.74 12.96
N ASP A 139 -26.25 -5.17 13.22
CA ASP A 139 -26.82 -4.06 12.45
C ASP A 139 -26.23 -2.71 12.88
N GLU A 140 -24.91 -2.65 12.92
CA GLU A 140 -24.18 -1.43 13.20
C GLU A 140 -23.53 -0.90 11.91
N PRO A 141 -23.52 0.42 11.70
CA PRO A 141 -22.78 1.01 10.60
C PRO A 141 -21.30 0.67 10.76
N VAL A 142 -20.70 0.15 9.68
CA VAL A 142 -19.27 -0.18 9.61
C VAL A 142 -18.56 0.93 8.82
N PRO A 143 -18.30 2.11 9.41
CA PRO A 143 -17.86 3.31 8.66
C PRO A 143 -16.52 3.14 7.96
N TYR A 144 -15.75 2.10 8.32
CA TYR A 144 -14.42 1.82 7.79
C TYR A 144 -14.37 0.60 6.85
N ALA A 145 -15.51 0.01 6.48
CA ALA A 145 -15.56 -1.09 5.51
C ALA A 145 -14.92 -0.71 4.17
N ALA A 146 -15.31 0.44 3.63
CA ALA A 146 -14.76 0.99 2.39
C ALA A 146 -13.26 1.28 2.50
N LEU A 147 -12.78 1.75 3.66
CA LEU A 147 -11.36 1.95 3.91
C LEU A 147 -10.60 0.62 3.85
N GLY A 148 -11.12 -0.44 4.48
CA GLY A 148 -10.53 -1.78 4.41
C GLY A 148 -10.31 -2.26 2.97
N TRP A 149 -11.34 -2.13 2.12
CA TRP A 149 -11.26 -2.43 0.68
C TRP A 149 -10.34 -1.51 -0.10
N ALA A 150 -10.34 -0.22 0.21
CA ALA A 150 -9.49 0.73 -0.48
C ALA A 150 -7.99 0.48 -0.17
N LEU A 151 -7.66 0.00 1.02
CA LEU A 151 -6.31 -0.39 1.39
C LEU A 151 -5.93 -1.77 0.80
N PHE A 152 -6.90 -2.66 0.53
CA PHE A 152 -6.71 -4.01 -0.02
C PHE A 152 -5.91 -4.02 -1.34
N ILE A 153 -6.44 -3.32 -2.34
CA ILE A 153 -5.96 -3.39 -3.73
C ILE A 153 -4.48 -2.99 -3.83
N PRO A 154 -4.02 -1.87 -3.23
CA PRO A 154 -2.61 -1.52 -3.31
C PRO A 154 -1.71 -2.45 -2.51
N LEU A 155 -2.14 -2.95 -1.35
CA LEU A 155 -1.38 -3.92 -0.54
C LEU A 155 -1.10 -5.21 -1.32
N ILE A 156 -2.10 -5.72 -2.05
CA ILE A 156 -1.90 -6.87 -2.94
C ILE A 156 -0.93 -6.54 -4.07
N GLY A 157 -1.07 -5.36 -4.67
CA GLY A 157 -0.10 -4.87 -5.65
C GLY A 157 1.34 -4.90 -5.11
N PHE A 158 1.54 -4.61 -3.82
CA PHE A 158 2.86 -4.65 -3.19
C PHE A 158 3.42 -6.05 -2.97
N THR A 159 2.60 -7.00 -2.53
CA THR A 159 3.04 -8.39 -2.37
C THR A 159 3.50 -8.97 -3.69
N PHE A 160 2.86 -8.61 -4.81
CA PHE A 160 3.23 -9.07 -6.15
C PHE A 160 4.36 -8.29 -6.81
N VAL A 161 4.34 -6.94 -6.79
CA VAL A 161 5.36 -6.10 -7.47
C VAL A 161 6.70 -6.10 -6.71
N GLY A 162 6.65 -6.41 -5.41
CA GLY A 162 7.81 -6.57 -4.53
C GLY A 162 8.42 -5.22 -4.14
N ILE A 163 8.21 -4.81 -2.87
CA ILE A 163 8.94 -3.69 -2.28
C ILE A 163 10.38 -4.14 -2.04
N ARG A 164 11.32 -3.62 -2.82
CA ARG A 164 12.73 -3.67 -2.44
C ARG A 164 12.94 -2.63 -1.34
N LEU A 165 13.09 -3.07 -0.10
CA LEU A 165 13.41 -2.19 1.01
C LEU A 165 14.80 -1.58 0.77
N PRO A 166 14.93 -0.25 0.70
CA PRO A 166 16.17 0.42 0.33
C PRO A 166 17.30 0.20 1.34
N PHE A 167 16.96 -0.17 2.58
CA PHE A 167 17.92 -0.36 3.67
C PHE A 167 18.62 -1.72 3.67
N ILE A 168 18.08 -2.70 2.94
CA ILE A 168 18.70 -4.03 2.79
C ILE A 168 19.22 -4.12 1.36
N ALA A 169 20.20 -3.29 1.02
CA ALA A 169 20.87 -3.40 -0.25
C ALA A 169 21.60 -4.77 -0.28
N PRO A 170 21.35 -5.63 -1.28
CA PRO A 170 22.29 -6.68 -1.61
C PRO A 170 23.65 -6.00 -1.78
N GLY A 171 24.72 -6.57 -1.22
CA GLY A 171 26.06 -6.00 -1.37
C GLY A 171 26.44 -5.94 -2.84
N TYR A 172 26.07 -4.85 -3.52
CA TYR A 172 26.37 -4.63 -4.93
C TYR A 172 27.75 -3.97 -4.97
N PRO A 173 28.78 -4.67 -5.48
CA PRO A 173 30.14 -4.14 -5.50
C PRO A 173 30.29 -2.94 -6.47
N ASN A 174 29.33 -2.75 -7.39
CA ASN A 174 29.47 -1.73 -8.43
C ASN A 174 28.69 -0.43 -8.09
N ARG A 175 29.40 0.70 -8.09
CA ARG A 175 28.86 2.06 -7.87
C ARG A 175 27.71 2.40 -8.82
N GLU A 176 27.70 1.84 -10.03
CA GLU A 176 26.61 2.01 -11.00
C GLU A 176 25.30 1.34 -10.57
N GLN A 177 25.37 0.16 -9.96
CA GLN A 177 24.19 -0.50 -9.39
C GLN A 177 23.66 0.27 -8.18
N CYS A 178 24.55 0.83 -7.36
CA CYS A 178 24.17 1.72 -6.25
C CYS A 178 23.50 3.03 -6.74
N ARG A 179 23.99 3.58 -7.86
CA ARG A 179 23.37 4.73 -8.54
C ARG A 179 21.99 4.38 -9.12
N ARG A 180 21.85 3.22 -9.75
CA ARG A 180 20.56 2.70 -10.27
C ARG A 180 19.56 2.41 -9.14
N ALA A 181 20.02 1.91 -7.99
CA ALA A 181 19.20 1.72 -6.79
C ALA A 181 18.72 3.07 -6.17
N ARG A 182 19.56 4.11 -6.18
CA ARG A 182 19.14 5.48 -5.75
C ARG A 182 18.11 6.13 -6.67
N LEU A 183 18.07 5.78 -7.95
CA LEU A 183 17.06 6.27 -8.88
C LEU A 183 15.71 5.55 -8.73
N GLN A 184 15.69 4.39 -8.05
CA GLN A 184 14.48 3.71 -7.56
C GLN A 184 13.92 4.33 -6.26
N VAL A 185 14.25 5.58 -5.93
CA VAL A 185 13.65 6.34 -4.79
C VAL A 185 12.44 7.18 -5.24
N TRP A 186 11.96 7.02 -6.48
CA TRP A 186 10.66 7.52 -6.95
C TRP A 186 9.42 6.76 -6.41
N PRO A 187 9.44 5.42 -6.31
CA PRO A 187 8.40 4.63 -5.65
C PRO A 187 7.96 5.20 -4.29
N PRO A 188 8.81 5.49 -3.29
CA PRO A 188 8.33 5.86 -1.96
C PRO A 188 7.45 7.12 -1.92
N ALA A 189 7.68 8.11 -2.79
CA ALA A 189 6.85 9.31 -2.82
C ALA A 189 5.50 9.07 -3.50
N VAL A 190 5.48 8.34 -4.62
CA VAL A 190 4.23 7.95 -5.30
C VAL A 190 3.41 7.03 -4.41
N LEU A 191 4.07 6.13 -3.69
CA LEU A 191 3.45 5.23 -2.73
C LEU A 191 2.88 6.00 -1.53
N ALA A 192 3.67 6.88 -0.91
CA ALA A 192 3.18 7.69 0.21
C ALA A 192 1.98 8.55 -0.21
N ALA A 193 2.05 9.19 -1.38
CA ALA A 193 0.95 10.00 -1.91
C ALA A 193 -0.31 9.16 -2.18
N GLY A 194 -0.14 8.03 -2.86
CA GLY A 194 -1.24 7.12 -3.18
C GLY A 194 -1.91 6.53 -1.94
N TRP A 195 -1.12 6.02 -0.98
CA TRP A 195 -1.64 5.51 0.30
C TRP A 195 -2.35 6.58 1.09
N TRP A 196 -1.78 7.77 1.16
CA TRP A 196 -2.38 8.86 1.90
C TRP A 196 -3.75 9.25 1.32
N LEU A 197 -3.89 9.28 -0.01
CA LEU A 197 -5.17 9.53 -0.67
C LEU A 197 -6.21 8.44 -0.38
N VAL A 198 -5.78 7.18 -0.38
CA VAL A 198 -6.63 6.04 -0.04
C VAL A 198 -7.09 6.13 1.43
N ILE A 199 -6.17 6.41 2.36
CA ILE A 199 -6.47 6.55 3.79
C ILE A 199 -7.39 7.75 4.04
N ALA A 200 -7.07 8.91 3.46
CA ALA A 200 -7.86 10.13 3.61
C ALA A 200 -9.27 9.95 3.05
N GLY A 201 -9.40 9.31 1.88
CA GLY A 201 -10.69 9.00 1.29
C GLY A 201 -11.50 8.01 2.13
N GLY A 202 -10.88 6.96 2.66
CA GLY A 202 -11.59 6.00 3.51
C GLY A 202 -11.97 6.56 4.89
N LEU A 203 -11.15 7.43 5.49
CA LEU A 203 -11.50 8.13 6.73
C LEU A 203 -12.59 9.19 6.53
N GLY A 204 -12.65 9.81 5.35
CA GLY A 204 -13.64 10.85 5.01
C GLY A 204 -15.08 10.34 4.85
N HIS A 205 -15.27 9.02 4.67
CA HIS A 205 -16.59 8.43 4.44
C HIS A 205 -17.53 8.50 5.66
N GLY A 206 -16.99 8.66 6.88
CA GLY A 206 -17.78 8.64 8.11
C GLY A 206 -18.45 9.96 8.53
N HIS A 207 -18.13 11.10 7.92
CA HIS A 207 -18.54 12.41 8.47
C HIS A 207 -19.04 13.47 7.47
N LEU A 208 -18.74 13.37 6.16
CA LEU A 208 -19.09 14.41 5.19
C LEU A 208 -20.27 13.97 4.31
N THR A 209 -21.48 13.94 4.88
CA THR A 209 -22.71 13.58 4.15
C THR A 209 -23.02 14.53 2.99
N ALA A 210 -22.63 15.81 3.10
CA ALA A 210 -22.85 16.84 2.08
C ALA A 210 -21.96 16.69 0.83
N LEU A 211 -20.88 15.89 0.91
CA LEU A 211 -19.88 15.74 -0.15
C LEU A 211 -19.60 14.27 -0.43
N THR A 212 -20.66 13.52 -0.70
CA THR A 212 -20.68 12.06 -0.89
C THR A 212 -19.66 11.56 -1.93
N TYR A 213 -19.30 12.39 -2.90
CA TYR A 213 -18.38 12.05 -3.99
C TYR A 213 -16.88 12.27 -3.66
N LEU A 214 -16.56 13.12 -2.70
CA LEU A 214 -15.18 13.49 -2.38
C LEU A 214 -14.34 12.31 -1.83
N PRO A 215 -14.85 11.52 -0.86
CA PRO A 215 -14.16 10.33 -0.36
C PRO A 215 -13.84 9.31 -1.47
N MET A 216 -14.83 9.02 -2.33
CA MET A 216 -14.66 8.08 -3.44
C MET A 216 -13.66 8.60 -4.47
N THR A 217 -13.72 9.90 -4.79
CA THR A 217 -12.75 10.52 -5.72
C THR A 217 -11.33 10.44 -5.17
N ALA A 218 -11.12 10.69 -3.87
CA ALA A 218 -9.82 10.56 -3.23
C ALA A 218 -9.29 9.11 -3.27
N ILE A 219 -10.16 8.12 -2.98
CA ILE A 219 -9.81 6.70 -3.09
C ILE A 219 -9.38 6.35 -4.52
N VAL A 220 -10.19 6.71 -5.52
CA VAL A 220 -9.92 6.41 -6.93
C VAL A 220 -8.63 7.08 -7.41
N LEU A 221 -8.41 8.35 -7.05
CA LEU A 221 -7.17 9.06 -7.35
C LEU A 221 -5.97 8.40 -6.67
N GLY A 222 -6.10 7.98 -5.41
CA GLY A 222 -5.06 7.25 -4.69
C GLY A 222 -4.66 5.97 -5.40
N HIS A 223 -5.62 5.16 -5.83
CA HIS A 223 -5.38 3.95 -6.63
C HIS A 223 -4.73 4.26 -7.98
N GLY A 224 -5.19 5.32 -8.67
CA GLY A 224 -4.59 5.76 -9.94
C GLY A 224 -3.12 6.14 -9.79
N VAL A 225 -2.76 6.85 -8.71
CA VAL A 225 -1.37 7.21 -8.38
C VAL A 225 -0.54 5.94 -8.12
N LEU A 226 -1.07 4.98 -7.37
CA LEU A 226 -0.38 3.72 -7.06
C LEU A 226 -0.18 2.87 -8.32
N ALA A 227 -1.21 2.74 -9.16
CA ALA A 227 -1.15 2.00 -10.42
C ALA A 227 -0.16 2.63 -11.41
N ALA A 228 -0.18 3.96 -11.56
CA ALA A 228 0.79 4.68 -12.40
C ALA A 228 2.23 4.50 -11.89
N GLY A 229 2.42 4.55 -10.57
CA GLY A 229 3.71 4.27 -9.93
C GLY A 229 4.21 2.85 -10.20
N ALA A 230 3.34 1.86 -10.06
CA ALA A 230 3.64 0.46 -10.33
C ALA A 230 3.96 0.24 -11.82
N TRP A 231 3.14 0.77 -12.73
CA TRP A 231 3.36 0.69 -14.17
C TRP A 231 4.70 1.29 -14.60
N LEU A 232 5.04 2.49 -14.12
CA LEU A 232 6.35 3.11 -14.38
C LEU A 232 7.50 2.28 -13.82
N ALA A 233 7.32 1.64 -12.66
CA ALA A 233 8.33 0.76 -12.10
C ALA A 233 8.52 -0.51 -12.96
N LEU A 234 7.45 -1.07 -13.50
CA LEU A 234 7.48 -2.22 -14.41
C LEU A 234 8.13 -1.87 -15.76
N LEU A 235 7.75 -0.76 -16.38
CA LEU A 235 8.38 -0.27 -17.62
C LEU A 235 9.89 -0.10 -17.46
N ARG A 236 10.33 0.53 -16.36
CA ARG A 236 11.77 0.69 -16.06
C ARG A 236 12.48 -0.63 -15.80
N ARG A 237 11.79 -1.66 -15.29
CA ARG A 237 12.36 -3.01 -15.13
C ARG A 237 12.51 -3.70 -16.48
N ARG A 238 11.52 -3.55 -17.39
CA ARG A 238 11.50 -4.19 -18.70
C ARG A 238 12.49 -3.56 -19.67
N ASP A 239 12.45 -2.24 -19.80
CA ASP A 239 13.18 -1.52 -20.85
C ASP A 239 14.60 -1.10 -20.38
N GLY A 240 14.96 -1.43 -19.14
CA GLY A 240 16.17 -0.94 -18.50
C GLY A 240 16.07 0.56 -18.17
N TYR A 241 17.10 1.09 -17.51
CA TYR A 241 17.24 2.54 -17.44
C TYR A 241 17.87 3.01 -18.75
N PRO A 242 17.30 4.01 -19.45
CA PRO A 242 17.98 4.58 -20.60
C PRO A 242 19.36 5.06 -20.16
N ASP A 243 20.42 4.57 -20.81
CA ASP A 243 21.82 4.86 -20.45
C ASP A 243 22.18 6.35 -20.62
N ARG A 244 21.32 7.11 -21.30
CA ARG A 244 21.35 8.56 -21.31
C ARG A 244 20.09 9.07 -20.64
N GLU A 245 20.26 9.72 -19.49
CA GLU A 245 19.25 10.68 -19.02
C GLU A 245 18.96 11.60 -20.20
N PRO A 246 17.70 11.72 -20.65
CA PRO A 246 17.36 12.72 -21.66
C PRO A 246 17.94 14.03 -21.15
N ARG A 247 18.65 14.78 -22.01
CA ARG A 247 19.12 16.14 -21.72
C ARG A 247 17.89 17.05 -21.57
N VAL A 248 17.09 16.81 -20.55
CA VAL A 248 16.05 17.72 -20.11
C VAL A 248 16.82 18.88 -19.51
N THR A 249 16.75 20.03 -20.18
CA THR A 249 17.43 21.23 -19.75
C THR A 249 17.07 21.51 -18.29
N ALA A 250 18.08 21.77 -17.44
CA ALA A 250 17.89 22.04 -16.01
C ALA A 250 16.83 23.13 -15.74
N ARG A 251 16.63 24.02 -16.71
CA ARG A 251 15.58 25.04 -16.76
C ARG A 251 14.17 24.47 -16.61
N ASN A 252 13.84 23.38 -17.30
CA ASN A 252 12.51 22.77 -17.26
C ASN A 252 12.23 22.06 -15.92
N HIS A 253 13.24 21.42 -15.33
CA HIS A 253 13.12 20.84 -13.99
C HIS A 253 12.90 21.90 -12.91
N THR A 254 13.59 23.05 -13.00
CA THR A 254 13.43 24.12 -12.01
C THR A 254 12.03 24.74 -12.08
N ARG A 255 11.48 24.96 -13.29
CA ARG A 255 10.12 25.50 -13.46
C ARG A 255 9.05 24.58 -12.87
N ARG A 256 9.13 23.28 -13.14
CA ARG A 256 8.18 22.30 -12.58
C ARG A 256 8.30 22.17 -11.06
N ALA A 257 9.52 22.18 -10.53
CA ALA A 257 9.75 22.15 -9.09
C ALA A 257 9.16 23.38 -8.38
N ASN A 258 9.39 24.58 -8.94
CA ASN A 258 8.85 25.82 -8.39
C ASN A 258 7.32 25.87 -8.48
N ALA A 259 6.74 25.40 -9.59
CA ALA A 259 5.28 25.33 -9.72
C ALA A 259 4.66 24.41 -8.66
N LEU A 260 5.26 23.25 -8.40
CA LEU A 260 4.81 22.32 -7.36
C LEU A 260 4.99 22.90 -5.95
N LEU A 261 6.09 23.61 -5.68
CA LEU A 261 6.25 24.33 -4.41
C LEU A 261 5.12 25.35 -4.24
N ILE A 262 4.90 26.24 -5.22
CA ILE A 262 3.89 27.30 -5.14
C ILE A 262 2.48 26.71 -4.95
N LEU A 263 2.11 25.71 -5.75
CA LEU A 263 0.81 25.03 -5.62
C LEU A 263 0.67 24.35 -4.25
N GLY A 264 1.75 23.73 -3.76
CA GLY A 264 1.78 23.10 -2.45
C GLY A 264 1.68 24.10 -1.29
N THR A 265 2.32 25.27 -1.38
CA THR A 265 2.18 26.29 -0.33
C THR A 265 0.78 26.91 -0.34
N LEU A 266 0.25 27.24 -1.53
CA LEU A 266 -1.08 27.83 -1.67
C LEU A 266 -2.18 26.87 -1.18
N GLY A 267 -2.09 25.60 -1.53
CA GLY A 267 -3.02 24.58 -1.03
C GLY A 267 -2.96 24.43 0.48
N LEU A 268 -1.76 24.52 1.08
CA LEU A 268 -1.60 24.37 2.53
C LEU A 268 -2.22 25.56 3.26
N LEU A 269 -1.98 26.78 2.76
CA LEU A 269 -2.59 27.99 3.29
C LEU A 269 -4.12 27.95 3.17
N ALA A 270 -4.65 27.50 2.04
CA ALA A 270 -6.09 27.32 1.85
C ALA A 270 -6.67 26.30 2.84
N ALA A 271 -6.01 25.15 3.02
CA ALA A 271 -6.43 24.12 3.97
C ALA A 271 -6.35 24.59 5.44
N LEU A 272 -5.39 25.44 5.79
CA LEU A 272 -5.29 26.03 7.13
C LEU A 272 -6.31 27.14 7.37
N SER A 273 -6.90 27.71 6.31
CA SER A 273 -7.90 28.77 6.39
C SER A 273 -9.34 28.27 6.53
N THR A 274 -9.58 26.97 6.35
CA THR A 274 -10.91 26.37 6.56
C THR A 274 -11.13 26.12 8.04
N ASP A 275 -12.12 26.79 8.63
CA ASP A 275 -12.45 26.80 10.07
C ASP A 275 -13.13 25.51 10.57
N GLU A 276 -13.07 24.42 9.80
CA GLU A 276 -13.70 23.16 10.15
C GLU A 276 -12.80 22.23 10.96
N THR A 277 -13.44 21.43 11.81
CA THR A 277 -12.88 20.42 12.72
C THR A 277 -11.55 19.82 12.24
N ALA A 278 -10.59 19.67 13.16
CA ALA A 278 -9.20 19.22 12.92
C ALA A 278 -9.01 17.98 12.02
N ARG A 279 -10.07 17.18 11.81
CA ARG A 279 -10.08 16.01 10.93
C ARG A 279 -10.29 16.35 9.45
N GLY A 280 -11.08 17.37 9.10
CA GLY A 280 -11.23 17.86 7.72
C GLY A 280 -9.95 18.52 7.22
N THR A 281 -9.25 19.21 8.11
CA THR A 281 -7.95 19.85 7.85
C THR A 281 -6.87 18.83 7.48
N LEU A 282 -6.86 17.62 8.06
CA LEU A 282 -5.89 16.57 7.72
C LEU A 282 -6.05 16.05 6.28
N ALA A 283 -7.29 15.91 5.80
CA ALA A 283 -7.57 15.49 4.43
C ALA A 283 -7.21 16.59 3.41
N LEU A 284 -7.44 17.87 3.76
CA LEU A 284 -7.16 19.01 2.88
C LEU A 284 -5.66 19.37 2.81
N THR A 285 -4.90 19.16 3.88
CA THR A 285 -3.44 19.45 3.94
C THR A 285 -2.57 18.43 3.19
N ALA A 286 -3.14 17.27 2.88
CA ALA A 286 -2.57 16.14 2.15
C ALA A 286 -1.86 16.49 0.83
N PHE A 287 -2.65 16.90 -0.17
CA PHE A 287 -2.20 17.29 -1.49
C PHE A 287 -1.13 18.40 -1.44
N PRO A 288 -1.31 19.46 -0.63
CA PRO A 288 -0.31 20.51 -0.53
C PRO A 288 1.03 20.03 0.02
N LEU A 289 1.04 19.18 1.05
CA LEU A 289 2.27 18.60 1.60
C LEU A 289 2.99 17.69 0.59
N ILE A 290 2.24 16.89 -0.18
CA ILE A 290 2.79 16.06 -1.26
C ILE A 290 3.42 16.95 -2.34
N ALA A 291 2.71 17.99 -2.80
CA ALA A 291 3.21 18.93 -3.79
C ALA A 291 4.48 19.66 -3.31
N LEU A 292 4.51 20.10 -2.05
CA LEU A 292 5.71 20.67 -1.41
C LEU A 292 6.87 19.68 -1.39
N GLY A 293 6.64 18.43 -1.00
CA GLY A 293 7.66 17.38 -0.97
C GLY A 293 8.28 17.11 -2.35
N PHE A 294 7.45 16.99 -3.39
CA PHE A 294 7.93 16.84 -4.77
C PHE A 294 8.66 18.09 -5.28
N GLY A 295 8.13 19.27 -4.96
CA GLY A 295 8.74 20.56 -5.32
C GLY A 295 10.13 20.74 -4.69
N LEU A 296 10.27 20.49 -3.39
CA LEU A 296 11.52 20.62 -2.64
C LEU A 296 12.59 19.68 -3.19
N ARG A 297 12.22 18.43 -3.46
CA ARG A 297 13.12 17.44 -4.06
C ARG A 297 13.52 17.83 -5.47
N GLY A 298 12.57 18.28 -6.30
CA GLY A 298 12.87 18.79 -7.64
C GLY A 298 13.87 19.94 -7.60
N HIS A 299 13.73 20.82 -6.60
CA HIS A 299 14.66 21.92 -6.39
C HIS A 299 16.07 21.41 -6.02
N LEU A 300 16.20 20.46 -5.08
CA LEU A 300 17.48 19.86 -4.67
C LEU A 300 18.19 19.13 -5.82
N VAL A 301 17.45 18.44 -6.69
CA VAL A 301 18.01 17.79 -7.88
C VAL A 301 18.53 18.84 -8.86
N SER A 302 17.76 19.91 -9.09
CA SER A 302 18.14 20.97 -10.03
C SER A 302 19.40 21.72 -9.59
N THR A 303 19.57 21.99 -8.28
CA THR A 303 20.75 22.68 -7.75
C THR A 303 22.00 21.80 -7.88
N ARG A 304 21.86 20.49 -7.65
CA ARG A 304 22.95 19.53 -7.85
C ARG A 304 23.41 19.46 -9.31
N ILE A 305 22.47 19.43 -10.26
CA ILE A 305 22.80 19.43 -11.70
C ILE A 305 23.54 20.72 -12.08
N ARG A 306 23.10 21.89 -11.58
CA ARG A 306 23.80 23.15 -11.85
C ARG A 306 25.24 23.14 -11.34
N ARG A 307 25.48 22.63 -10.13
CA ARG A 307 26.84 22.50 -9.57
C ARG A 307 27.73 21.59 -10.41
N LEU A 308 27.18 20.47 -10.90
CA LEU A 308 27.91 19.54 -11.76
C LEU A 308 28.22 20.10 -13.16
N ASN A 309 27.45 21.07 -13.64
CA ASN A 309 27.73 21.74 -14.92
C ASN A 309 28.71 22.92 -14.78
N GLN A 310 28.99 23.36 -13.55
CA GLN A 310 29.92 24.46 -13.25
C GLN A 310 31.31 23.96 -12.85
N ALA A 311 31.42 22.68 -12.46
CA ALA A 311 32.67 22.00 -12.15
C ALA A 311 33.17 21.26 -13.39
#